data_AF-A0A1X1QNI6-F1
#
_entry.id   AF-A0A1X1QNI6-F1
#
_cell.length_a   1.000
_cell.length_b   1.000
_cell.length_c   1.000
_cell.angle_alpha   90.00
_cell.angle_beta   90.00
_cell.angle_gamma   90.00
#
_symmetry.space_group_name_H-M   'P 1'
#
loop_
_entity.id
_entity.type
_entity.pdbx_description
1 polymer ?
#
loop_
_entity_poly.entity_id
_entity_poly.type
_entity_poly.pdbx_seq_one_letter_code
_entity_poly.pdbx_strand_id
1 'polypeptide(L)' 'MMASNRDTYKYHLKDGNKILHTGITNDLQRRESEHQQNYGNKVHIKQVGNRTTREAGFQWEEEQRKNGKPVGP' A
#
# COMPACT_ATOMS: atom_id res chain seq x y z
N MET A 1 -14.85 -2.50 24.22
CA MET A 1 -14.53 -2.10 22.84
C MET A 1 -13.06 -2.40 22.61
N MET A 2 -12.72 -3.36 21.74
CA MET A 2 -11.33 -3.56 21.33
C MET A 2 -10.92 -2.36 20.49
N ALA A 3 -9.91 -1.60 20.94
CA ALA A 3 -9.32 -0.57 20.11
C ALA A 3 -8.76 -1.25 18.85
N SER A 4 -9.32 -0.99 17.68
CA SER A 4 -8.79 -1.49 16.42
C SER A 4 -7.33 -1.04 16.31
N ASN A 5 -6.39 -1.99 16.32
CA ASN A 5 -4.97 -1.67 16.31
C ASN A 5 -4.62 -0.86 15.04
N ARG A 6 -3.79 0.17 15.22
CA ARG A 6 -3.27 0.99 14.12
C ARG A 6 -1.96 0.39 13.61
N ASP A 7 -2.03 -0.81 13.06
CA ASP A 7 -0.87 -1.57 12.55
C ASP A 7 -0.83 -1.64 11.02
N THR A 8 -1.81 -1.05 10.33
CA THR A 8 -1.87 -1.07 8.86
C THR A 8 -1.19 0.15 8.25
N TYR A 9 -0.25 -0.08 7.35
CA TYR A 9 0.35 0.91 6.48
C TYR A 9 -0.40 1.01 5.16
N LYS A 10 -0.42 2.22 4.61
CA LYS A 10 -0.86 2.53 3.25
C LYS A 10 0.36 2.83 2.40
N TYR A 11 0.38 2.39 1.15
CA TYR A 11 1.55 2.60 0.29
C TYR A 11 1.25 2.75 -1.20
N HIS A 12 2.19 3.39 -1.89
CA HIS A 12 2.30 3.37 -3.34
C HIS A 12 3.52 2.53 -3.74
N LEU A 13 3.33 1.51 -4.57
CA LEU A 13 4.41 0.86 -5.31
C LEU A 13 4.77 1.76 -6.50
N LYS A 14 6.06 2.07 -6.62
CA LYS A 14 6.59 2.97 -7.63
C LYS A 14 7.67 2.31 -8.47
N ASP A 15 7.67 2.65 -9.75
CA ASP A 15 8.82 2.48 -10.66
C ASP A 15 9.25 3.90 -11.07
N GLY A 16 10.30 4.39 -10.41
CA GLY A 16 10.69 5.80 -10.46
C GLY A 16 9.54 6.74 -10.03
N ASN A 17 9.09 7.59 -10.96
CA ASN A 17 8.01 8.55 -10.71
C ASN A 17 6.60 8.00 -10.95
N LYS A 18 6.48 6.83 -11.59
CA LYS A 18 5.19 6.21 -11.92
C LYS A 18 4.67 5.38 -10.75
N ILE A 19 3.39 5.55 -10.42
CA ILE A 19 2.68 4.66 -9.48
C ILE A 19 2.22 3.44 -10.26
N LEU A 20 2.72 2.26 -9.88
CA LEU A 20 2.33 0.99 -10.48
C LEU A 20 1.16 0.34 -9.76
N HIS A 21 1.14 0.45 -8.44
CA HIS A 21 0.15 -0.19 -7.59
C HIS A 21 -0.01 0.60 -6.29
N THR A 22 -1.19 0.55 -5.69
CA THR A 22 -1.47 1.12 -4.37
C THR A 22 -2.17 0.06 -3.53
N GLY A 23 -1.83 0.01 -2.25
CA GLY A 23 -2.53 -0.87 -1.33
C GLY A 23 -2.09 -0.74 0.11
N ILE A 24 -2.50 -1.72 0.91
CA ILE A 24 -2.24 -1.76 2.35
C ILE A 24 -1.43 -2.99 2.77
N THR A 25 -0.68 -2.87 3.86
CA THR A 25 0.07 -3.98 4.46
C THR A 25 0.33 -3.71 5.94
N ASN A 26 0.56 -4.75 6.73
CA ASN A 26 1.11 -4.62 8.08
C ASN A 26 2.65 -4.64 8.09
N ASP A 27 3.27 -4.97 6.97
CA ASP A 27 4.72 -5.10 6.81
C ASP A 27 5.15 -4.57 5.43
N LEU A 28 5.82 -3.42 5.41
CA LEU A 28 6.27 -2.78 4.18
C LEU A 28 7.48 -3.50 3.57
N GLN A 29 8.39 -4.01 4.37
CA GLN A 29 9.64 -4.62 3.89
C GLN A 29 9.36 -5.95 3.19
N ARG A 30 8.54 -6.80 3.83
CA ARG A 30 8.08 -8.05 3.22
C ARG A 30 7.33 -7.78 1.93
N ARG A 31 6.40 -6.81 1.94
CA ARG A 31 5.57 -6.49 0.78
C ARG A 31 6.38 -5.91 -0.39
N GLU A 32 7.41 -5.11 -0.11
CA GLU A 32 8.32 -4.60 -1.14
C GLU A 32 9.09 -5.76 -1.79
N SER A 33 9.59 -6.69 -1.00
CA SER A 33 10.32 -7.88 -1.49
C SER A 33 9.43 -8.73 -2.40
N GLU A 34 8.16 -8.94 -2.03
CA GLU A 34 7.17 -9.62 -2.87
C GLU A 34 6.95 -8.88 -4.21
N HIS A 35 6.86 -7.55 -4.18
CA HIS A 35 6.71 -6.77 -5.41
C HIS A 35 7.97 -6.81 -6.27
N GLN A 36 9.16 -6.78 -5.68
CA GLN A 36 10.42 -6.87 -6.42
C GLN A 36 10.59 -8.22 -7.11
N GLN A 37 10.09 -9.32 -6.51
CA GLN A 37 10.07 -10.63 -7.17
C GLN A 37 9.14 -10.66 -8.39
N ASN A 38 8.02 -9.91 -8.36
CA ASN A 38 7.03 -9.91 -9.44
C ASN A 38 7.31 -8.86 -10.54
N TYR A 39 7.83 -7.69 -10.17
CA TYR A 39 8.02 -6.53 -11.05
C TYR A 39 9.49 -6.14 -11.28
N GLY A 40 10.42 -6.83 -10.61
CA GLY A 40 11.87 -6.59 -10.65
C GLY A 40 12.35 -5.61 -9.58
N ASN A 41 13.66 -5.66 -9.27
CA ASN A 41 14.28 -4.93 -8.15
C ASN A 41 14.27 -3.39 -8.26
N LYS A 42 13.77 -2.83 -9.36
CA LYS A 42 13.64 -1.38 -9.57
C LYS A 42 12.41 -0.77 -8.91
N VAL A 43 11.45 -1.59 -8.48
CA VAL A 43 10.24 -1.09 -7.84
C VAL A 43 10.45 -0.89 -6.34
N HIS A 44 9.82 0.16 -5.80
CA HIS A 44 9.91 0.52 -4.40
C HIS A 44 8.54 0.91 -3.82
N ILE A 45 8.31 0.51 -2.58
CA ILE A 45 7.17 0.91 -1.78
C ILE A 45 7.46 2.28 -1.15
N LYS A 46 6.55 3.22 -1.33
CA LYS A 46 6.52 4.49 -0.61
C LYS A 46 5.31 4.53 0.32
N GLN A 47 5.57 4.57 1.62
CA GLN A 47 4.53 4.73 2.64
C GLN A 47 3.76 6.06 2.44
N VAL A 48 2.46 6.01 2.70
CA VAL A 48 1.53 7.15 2.63
C VAL A 48 0.94 7.42 4.00
N GLY A 49 1.38 8.51 4.62
CA GLY A 49 0.85 8.97 5.91
C GLY A 49 1.16 8.01 7.08
N ASN A 50 0.40 8.15 8.16
CA ASN A 50 0.58 7.38 9.39
C ASN A 50 -0.09 5.99 9.31
N ARG A 51 0.33 5.09 10.23
CA ARG A 51 -0.35 3.81 10.44
C ARG A 51 -1.81 4.04 10.84
N THR A 52 -2.68 3.18 10.35
CA THR A 52 -4.13 3.27 10.51
C THR A 52 -4.72 1.91 10.85
N THR A 53 -6.01 1.88 11.17
CA THR A 53 -6.77 0.63 11.30
C THR A 53 -6.92 -0.01 9.93
N ARG A 54 -7.06 -1.34 9.89
CA ARG A 54 -7.27 -2.08 8.63
C ARG A 54 -8.47 -1.56 7.83
N GLU A 55 -9.57 -1.24 8.51
CA GLU A 55 -10.79 -0.69 7.90
C GLU A 55 -10.53 0.66 7.20
N ALA A 56 -9.87 1.59 7.88
CA ALA A 56 -9.50 2.88 7.29
C ALA A 56 -8.43 2.72 6.18
N GLY A 57 -7.61 1.68 6.26
CA GLY A 57 -6.70 1.29 5.18
C GLY A 57 -7.46 0.88 3.92
N PHE A 58 -8.48 0.03 4.06
CA PHE A 58 -9.34 -0.40 2.94
C PHE A 58 -10.13 0.76 2.34
N GLN A 59 -10.72 1.62 3.17
CA GLN A 59 -11.42 2.82 2.69
C GLN A 59 -10.49 3.69 1.84
N TRP A 60 -9.26 3.91 2.31
CA TRP A 60 -8.27 4.65 1.55
C TRP A 60 -7.93 3.98 0.21
N GLU A 61 -7.75 2.66 0.18
CA GLU A 61 -7.48 1.93 -1.08
C GLU A 61 -8.66 2.08 -2.06
N GLU A 62 -9.89 2.01 -1.56
CA GLU A 62 -11.10 2.20 -2.37
C GLU A 62 -11.23 3.63 -2.91
N GLU A 63 -10.84 4.64 -2.14
CA GLU A 63 -10.73 6.02 -2.61
C GLU A 63 -9.68 6.17 -3.72
N GLN A 64 -8.56 5.45 -3.63
CA GLN A 64 -7.51 5.47 -4.64
C GLN A 64 -8.02 4.88 -5.96
N ARG A 65 -8.82 3.80 -5.88
CA ARG A 65 -9.53 3.24 -7.04
C ARG A 65 -10.49 4.25 -7.67
N LYS A 66 -11.28 4.96 -6.86
CA LYS A 66 -12.20 6.04 -7.34
C LYS A 66 -11.44 7.18 -8.00
N ASN A 67 -10.24 7.48 -7.52
CA ASN A 67 -9.33 8.48 -8.09
C ASN A 67 -8.53 7.98 -9.31
N GLY A 68 -8.86 6.79 -9.85
CA GLY A 68 -8.24 6.25 -11.06
C GLY A 68 -6.83 5.70 -10.87
N LYS A 69 -6.38 5.48 -9.63
CA LYS A 69 -5.07 4.86 -9.37
C LYS A 69 -5.14 3.34 -9.50
N PRO A 70 -4.05 2.68 -9.94
CA PRO A 70 -4.00 1.23 -9.99
C PRO A 70 -4.01 0.66 -8.57
N VAL A 71 -5.14 0.09 -8.17
CA VAL A 71 -5.26 -0.79 -7.00
C VAL A 71 -5.07 -2.23 -7.48
N GLY A 72 -4.44 -3.06 -6.67
CA GLY A 72 -4.24 -4.47 -7.02
C GLY A 72 -5.39 -5.33 -6.48
N PRO A 73 -5.53 -6.55 -7.02
CA PRO A 73 -6.43 -7.56 -6.46
C PRO A 73 -5.98 -8.01 -5.06
#